data_AF-A0A3P1CU01-F1
#
_entry.id   AF-A0A3P1CU01-F1
#
_cell.length_a   1.000
_cell.length_b   1.000
_cell.length_c   1.000
_cell.angle_alpha   90.00
_cell.angle_beta   90.00
_cell.angle_gamma   90.00
#
_symmetry.space_group_name_H-M   'P 1'
#
loop_
_entity.id
_entity.type
_entity.pdbx_description
1 polymer ?
#
loop_
_entity_poly.entity_id
_entity_poly.type
_entity_poly.pdbx_seq_one_letter_code
_entity_poly.pdbx_strand_id
1 'polypeptide(L)'
;MPHFYAFFCLVFSLLSISASAQKAAPDASEKLLCRRLNYLMALKKQVAKDHWAAYGKRTVENEIRFYTEQGVYLVNPQKQTLAETRTESCHCPGFKLFRVNDSLNTSYQMFTNFADGIAACNDVTVSRRYIPDVKDTETWAMMVVHEQFHQYQTNHKPFQKRAIAMLSGGQYLSHDSIRAIYNANPAFKKAVNQENDLLLVCLQTDRKTAIDSMLTQLLRIRNERLASYKKATGFDLSVKEEFEQIAEAGTRYIEYHLSNDFKKYPVDPRLAAVDTSYHANRGFANYSLEHEGQYLYKMGATYYYALGFNSIRLVEKLGIPFKDRMYAEPDYSFTKVFEAYLKKRF
;
A
#
# COMPACT_ATOMS: atom_id res chain seq x y z
N MET A 1 30.19 -52.18 74.40
CA MET A 1 30.92 -52.48 73.15
C MET A 1 30.06 -53.41 72.30
N PRO A 2 30.16 -53.35 70.97
CA PRO A 2 29.44 -52.54 69.97
C PRO A 2 28.11 -53.24 69.52
N HIS A 3 27.15 -52.60 68.84
CA HIS A 3 27.12 -52.47 67.38
C HIS A 3 26.04 -51.48 66.90
N PHE A 4 26.39 -50.75 65.86
CA PHE A 4 25.58 -49.90 64.98
C PHE A 4 24.40 -50.64 64.33
N TYR A 5 23.27 -49.97 64.13
CA TYR A 5 22.55 -49.97 62.84
C TYR A 5 21.84 -48.63 62.62
N ALA A 6 22.22 -47.97 61.53
CA ALA A 6 21.57 -46.81 60.96
C ALA A 6 20.41 -47.26 60.05
N PHE A 7 19.29 -46.53 60.03
CA PHE A 7 18.35 -46.59 58.90
C PHE A 7 17.75 -45.21 58.62
N PHE A 8 18.33 -44.60 57.59
CA PHE A 8 17.78 -43.68 56.57
C PHE A 8 16.38 -43.07 56.78
N CYS A 9 16.35 -41.75 57.01
CA CYS A 9 15.25 -40.89 56.57
C CYS A 9 15.42 -40.57 55.08
N LEU A 10 14.49 -41.03 54.25
CA LEU A 10 14.35 -40.63 52.85
C LEU A 10 13.65 -39.26 52.79
N VAL A 11 14.43 -38.19 52.65
CA VAL A 11 13.92 -36.87 52.25
C VAL A 11 13.89 -36.82 50.74
N PHE A 12 12.72 -37.07 50.15
CA PHE A 12 12.47 -36.78 48.74
C PHE A 12 12.38 -35.26 48.54
N SER A 13 13.48 -34.66 48.10
CA SER A 13 13.48 -33.29 47.60
C SER A 13 12.88 -33.28 46.20
N LEU A 14 11.63 -32.85 46.07
CA LEU A 14 10.99 -32.52 44.80
C LEU A 14 11.70 -31.28 44.22
N LEU A 15 12.66 -31.51 43.34
CA LEU A 15 13.18 -30.49 42.44
C LEU A 15 12.08 -30.17 41.41
N SER A 16 11.30 -29.14 41.70
CA SER A 16 10.47 -28.48 40.71
C SER A 16 11.38 -27.76 39.71
N ILE A 17 11.79 -28.46 38.65
CA ILE A 17 12.40 -27.83 37.49
C ILE A 17 11.27 -27.05 36.80
N SER A 18 11.16 -25.77 37.13
CA SER A 18 10.41 -24.81 36.32
C SER A 18 11.07 -24.77 34.95
N ALA A 19 10.52 -25.55 34.00
CA ALA A 19 10.83 -25.45 32.60
C ALA A 19 10.41 -24.06 32.13
N SER A 20 11.34 -23.11 32.19
CA SER A 20 11.24 -21.90 31.39
C SER A 20 11.17 -22.36 29.94
N ALA A 21 10.02 -22.17 29.28
CA ALA A 21 9.88 -22.38 27.85
C ALA A 21 10.94 -21.52 27.16
N GLN A 22 12.06 -22.14 26.81
CA GLN A 22 13.15 -21.52 26.10
C GLN A 22 12.59 -21.25 24.70
N LYS A 23 12.16 -20.00 24.44
CA LYS A 23 11.69 -19.59 23.12
C LYS A 23 12.72 -20.06 22.11
N ALA A 24 12.32 -20.92 21.17
CA ALA A 24 13.19 -21.39 20.11
C ALA A 24 13.83 -20.16 19.44
N ALA A 25 15.13 -20.24 19.16
CA ALA A 25 15.80 -19.18 18.42
C ALA A 25 15.08 -19.00 17.07
N PRO A 26 14.84 -17.76 16.60
CA PRO A 26 14.11 -17.56 15.36
C PRO A 26 14.83 -18.26 14.21
N ASP A 27 14.06 -18.97 13.39
CA ASP A 27 14.61 -19.67 12.25
C ASP A 27 15.16 -18.68 11.20
N ALA A 28 15.90 -19.18 10.21
CA ALA A 28 16.52 -18.32 9.21
C ALA A 28 15.49 -17.49 8.41
N SER A 29 14.28 -18.03 8.20
CA SER A 29 13.21 -17.37 7.47
C SER A 29 12.59 -16.22 8.28
N GLU A 30 12.37 -16.43 9.58
CA GLU A 30 11.89 -15.39 10.49
C GLU A 30 12.89 -14.24 10.59
N LYS A 31 14.18 -14.56 10.69
CA LYS A 31 15.26 -13.56 10.68
C LYS A 31 15.24 -12.74 9.39
N LEU A 32 15.10 -13.39 8.23
CA LEU A 32 15.04 -12.70 6.94
C LEU A 32 13.79 -11.80 6.84
N LEU A 33 12.62 -12.30 7.23
CA LEU A 33 11.39 -11.51 7.28
C LEU A 33 11.58 -10.28 8.18
N CYS A 34 12.16 -10.44 9.37
CA CYS A 34 12.44 -9.31 10.26
C CYS A 34 13.41 -8.29 9.65
N ARG A 35 14.41 -8.71 8.89
CA ARG A 35 15.31 -7.80 8.16
C ARG A 35 14.54 -7.03 7.09
N ARG A 36 13.71 -7.71 6.30
CA ARG A 36 12.86 -7.08 5.27
C ARG A 36 11.84 -6.11 5.87
N LEU A 37 11.22 -6.45 7.01
CA LEU A 37 10.32 -5.55 7.73
C LEU A 37 11.02 -4.28 8.19
N ASN A 38 12.20 -4.40 8.79
CA ASN A 38 13.01 -3.24 9.20
C ASN A 38 13.36 -2.35 7.99
N TYR A 39 13.73 -2.97 6.87
CA TYR A 39 14.00 -2.27 5.62
C TYR A 39 12.78 -1.51 5.10
N LEU A 40 11.61 -2.16 5.04
CA LEU A 40 10.35 -1.51 4.65
C LEU A 40 10.03 -0.29 5.53
N MET A 41 10.23 -0.40 6.85
CA MET A 41 9.98 0.73 7.77
C MET A 41 10.96 1.88 7.54
N ALA A 42 12.22 1.57 7.23
CA ALA A 42 13.21 2.58 6.89
C ALA A 42 12.82 3.31 5.59
N LEU A 43 12.44 2.57 4.54
CA LEU A 43 11.96 3.14 3.28
C LEU A 43 10.74 4.05 3.48
N LYS A 44 9.73 3.54 4.17
CA LYS A 44 8.52 4.29 4.52
C LYS A 44 8.88 5.61 5.22
N LYS A 45 9.71 5.55 6.27
CA LYS A 45 10.12 6.73 7.03
C LYS A 45 10.86 7.74 6.15
N GLN A 46 11.72 7.24 5.28
CA GLN A 46 12.54 8.07 4.40
C GLN A 46 11.69 8.82 3.37
N VAL A 47 10.81 8.11 2.64
CA VAL A 47 9.93 8.77 1.65
C VAL A 47 8.92 9.71 2.33
N ALA A 48 8.39 9.32 3.49
CA ALA A 48 7.44 10.15 4.22
C ALA A 48 8.08 11.46 4.72
N LYS A 49 9.35 11.43 5.15
CA LYS A 49 10.05 12.62 5.66
C LYS A 49 9.99 13.79 4.67
N ASP A 50 10.25 13.50 3.40
CA ASP A 50 10.42 14.54 2.39
C ASP A 50 9.11 14.81 1.63
N HIS A 51 8.23 13.81 1.50
CA HIS A 51 7.08 13.90 0.59
C HIS A 51 5.71 13.82 1.26
N TRP A 52 5.59 13.21 2.45
CA TRP A 52 4.30 13.10 3.16
C TRP A 52 4.50 12.87 4.67
N ALA A 53 4.92 13.90 5.42
CA ALA A 53 5.36 13.75 6.81
C ALA A 53 4.35 13.06 7.75
N ALA A 54 3.05 13.27 7.53
CA ALA A 54 2.00 12.62 8.31
C ALA A 54 2.00 11.09 8.20
N TYR A 55 2.41 10.53 7.04
CA TYR A 55 2.53 9.09 6.81
C TYR A 55 3.68 8.46 7.63
N GLY A 56 4.71 9.24 7.94
CA GLY A 56 5.89 8.77 8.70
C GLY A 56 5.69 8.73 10.21
N LYS A 57 4.53 9.18 10.74
CA LYS A 57 4.29 9.30 12.18
C LYS A 57 4.18 7.96 12.90
N ARG A 58 3.67 6.93 12.22
CA ARG A 58 3.56 5.57 12.77
C ARG A 58 4.57 4.67 12.08
N THR A 59 5.20 3.77 12.83
CA THR A 59 6.04 2.73 12.25
C THR A 59 5.16 1.83 11.37
N VAL A 60 4.21 1.13 11.98
CA VAL A 60 3.23 0.28 11.29
C VAL A 60 1.85 0.94 11.39
N GLU A 61 1.14 1.06 10.26
CA GLU A 61 -0.17 1.73 10.22
C GLU A 61 -1.29 0.88 10.83
N ASN A 62 -1.32 -0.41 10.48
CA ASN A 62 -2.28 -1.41 10.94
C ASN A 62 -1.70 -2.83 10.71
N GLU A 63 -2.43 -3.90 11.00
CA GLU A 63 -1.99 -5.27 10.79
C GLU A 63 -1.59 -5.54 9.34
N ILE A 64 -0.43 -6.17 9.14
CA ILE A 64 0.01 -6.67 7.82
C ILE A 64 0.16 -8.19 7.91
N ARG A 65 -0.45 -8.90 6.95
CA ARG A 65 -0.33 -10.34 6.79
C ARG A 65 0.68 -10.64 5.69
N PHE A 66 1.81 -11.21 6.04
CA PHE A 66 2.83 -11.66 5.09
C PHE A 66 2.66 -13.13 4.74
N TYR A 67 2.43 -13.40 3.47
CA TYR A 67 2.30 -14.73 2.91
C TYR A 67 3.64 -15.15 2.31
N THR A 68 4.28 -16.13 2.94
CA THR A 68 5.62 -16.63 2.58
C THR A 68 5.55 -18.09 2.14
N GLU A 69 6.65 -18.64 1.65
CA GLU A 69 6.76 -20.08 1.39
C GLU A 69 6.71 -20.93 2.68
N GLN A 70 7.00 -20.33 3.84
CA GLN A 70 7.06 -21.00 5.14
C GLN A 70 5.75 -20.87 5.94
N GLY A 71 4.81 -20.04 5.48
CA GLY A 71 3.51 -19.83 6.10
C GLY A 71 3.10 -18.36 6.18
N VAL A 72 2.07 -18.09 6.96
CA VAL A 72 1.50 -16.74 7.12
C VAL A 72 1.98 -16.10 8.42
N TYR A 73 2.52 -14.89 8.32
CA TYR A 73 2.99 -14.08 9.44
C TYR A 73 2.11 -12.85 9.63
N LEU A 74 1.68 -12.59 10.86
CA LEU A 74 0.94 -11.41 11.26
C LEU A 74 1.87 -10.40 11.90
N VAL A 75 1.98 -9.22 11.31
CA VAL A 75 2.78 -8.10 11.79
C VAL A 75 1.86 -7.09 12.45
N ASN A 76 2.11 -6.80 13.73
CA ASN A 76 1.29 -5.94 14.58
C ASN A 76 -0.21 -6.30 14.55
N PRO A 77 -0.57 -7.57 14.84
CA PRO A 77 -1.94 -8.02 14.68
C PRO A 77 -2.94 -7.31 15.59
N GLN A 78 -4.17 -7.19 15.10
CA GLN A 78 -5.29 -6.70 15.88
C GLN A 78 -5.66 -7.72 16.96
N LYS A 79 -6.20 -7.23 18.08
CA LYS A 79 -6.63 -8.11 19.20
C LYS A 79 -7.66 -9.15 18.75
N GLN A 80 -8.56 -8.77 17.86
CA GLN A 80 -9.58 -9.66 17.33
C GLN A 80 -8.95 -10.80 16.51
N THR A 81 -8.00 -10.48 15.62
CA THR A 81 -7.28 -11.51 14.83
C THR A 81 -6.56 -12.51 15.72
N LEU A 82 -5.93 -12.06 16.81
CA LEU A 82 -5.29 -12.95 17.78
C LEU A 82 -6.28 -13.82 18.56
N ALA A 83 -7.51 -13.35 18.79
CA ALA A 83 -8.54 -14.11 19.48
C ALA A 83 -9.14 -15.22 18.58
N GLU A 84 -9.17 -14.99 17.27
CA GLU A 84 -9.82 -15.87 16.29
C GLU A 84 -8.83 -16.82 15.59
N THR A 85 -7.53 -16.55 15.67
CA THR A 85 -6.49 -17.27 14.92
C THR A 85 -5.51 -17.96 15.85
N ARG A 86 -5.29 -19.26 15.66
CA ARG A 86 -4.23 -20.00 16.35
C ARG A 86 -2.87 -19.53 15.86
N THR A 87 -2.07 -18.99 16.76
CA THR A 87 -0.78 -18.37 16.44
C THR A 87 0.31 -18.73 17.44
N GLU A 88 1.55 -18.64 16.99
CA GLU A 88 2.75 -18.67 17.82
C GLU A 88 3.49 -17.34 17.74
N SER A 89 4.09 -16.89 18.85
CA SER A 89 4.83 -15.62 18.89
C SER A 89 6.25 -15.80 18.37
N CYS A 90 6.60 -15.01 17.36
CA CYS A 90 7.95 -14.97 16.78
C CYS A 90 8.76 -13.82 17.39
N HIS A 91 10.08 -13.97 17.50
CA HIS A 91 10.94 -12.89 17.97
C HIS A 91 11.38 -11.98 16.81
N CYS A 92 10.83 -10.76 16.79
CA CYS A 92 11.17 -9.74 15.79
C CYS A 92 11.36 -8.37 16.45
N PRO A 93 12.61 -7.90 16.66
CA PRO A 93 12.84 -6.61 17.28
C PRO A 93 12.11 -5.48 16.55
N GLY A 94 11.32 -4.69 17.29
CA GLY A 94 10.53 -3.58 16.76
C GLY A 94 9.12 -3.94 16.28
N PHE A 95 8.76 -5.23 16.24
CA PHE A 95 7.46 -5.69 15.75
C PHE A 95 6.82 -6.74 16.67
N LYS A 96 5.50 -6.67 16.81
CA LYS A 96 4.72 -7.80 17.32
C LYS A 96 4.51 -8.76 16.17
N LEU A 97 5.31 -9.82 16.10
CA LEU A 97 5.25 -10.82 15.04
C LEU A 97 4.66 -12.13 15.57
N PHE A 98 3.72 -12.67 14.81
CA PHE A 98 3.10 -13.96 15.08
C PHE A 98 3.07 -14.78 13.81
N ARG A 99 3.27 -16.10 13.92
CA ARG A 99 3.04 -17.04 12.81
C ARG A 99 1.72 -17.74 13.03
N VAL A 100 0.94 -17.91 11.97
CA VAL A 100 -0.33 -18.64 12.01
C VAL A 100 -0.05 -20.14 11.92
N ASN A 101 -0.53 -20.90 12.90
CA ASN A 101 -0.32 -22.35 12.96
C ASN A 101 -0.98 -23.05 11.77
N ASP A 102 -0.32 -24.08 11.23
CA ASP A 102 -0.84 -24.94 10.15
C ASP A 102 -1.32 -24.18 8.90
N SER A 103 -0.78 -22.99 8.66
CA SER A 103 -1.12 -22.17 7.50
C SER A 103 -0.05 -22.25 6.42
N LEU A 104 -0.42 -22.78 5.27
CA LEU A 104 0.33 -22.60 4.03
C LEU A 104 -0.62 -22.02 2.98
N ASN A 105 -0.36 -20.79 2.57
CA ASN A 105 -1.09 -20.17 1.47
C ASN A 105 -0.09 -19.41 0.61
N THR A 106 0.18 -19.95 -0.56
CA THR A 106 1.07 -19.34 -1.55
C THR A 106 0.31 -18.66 -2.68
N SER A 107 -1.02 -18.54 -2.59
CA SER A 107 -1.81 -17.76 -3.55
C SER A 107 -1.36 -16.30 -3.51
N TYR A 108 -1.52 -15.62 -4.64
CA TYR A 108 -1.13 -14.22 -4.73
C TYR A 108 -2.02 -13.33 -3.85
N GLN A 109 -1.38 -12.50 -3.02
CA GLN A 109 -1.96 -11.53 -2.09
C GLN A 109 -1.15 -10.23 -2.21
N MET A 110 -1.79 -9.17 -2.65
CA MET A 110 -1.26 -7.80 -2.57
C MET A 110 -2.46 -6.85 -2.61
N PHE A 111 -3.05 -6.61 -1.45
CA PHE A 111 -4.18 -5.71 -1.30
C PHE A 111 -4.33 -5.23 0.14
N THR A 112 -5.07 -4.14 0.32
CA THR A 112 -5.54 -3.66 1.61
C THR A 112 -7.06 -3.69 1.65
N ASN A 113 -7.63 -4.33 2.67
CA ASN A 113 -9.06 -4.27 2.89
C ASN A 113 -9.42 -2.91 3.50
N PHE A 114 -10.08 -2.04 2.72
CA PHE A 114 -10.42 -0.70 3.18
C PHE A 114 -11.42 -0.67 4.35
N ALA A 115 -12.15 -1.76 4.63
CA ALA A 115 -13.10 -1.82 5.73
C ALA A 115 -12.40 -1.92 7.09
N ASP A 116 -11.36 -2.77 7.22
CA ASP A 116 -10.65 -3.04 8.47
C ASP A 116 -9.21 -2.49 8.50
N GLY A 117 -8.70 -2.04 7.34
CA GLY A 117 -7.36 -1.52 7.15
C GLY A 117 -6.26 -2.58 7.20
N ILE A 118 -6.61 -3.86 7.11
CA ILE A 118 -5.63 -4.96 7.12
C ILE A 118 -5.06 -5.13 5.72
N ALA A 119 -3.72 -5.14 5.62
CA ALA A 119 -3.01 -5.42 4.38
C ALA A 119 -2.62 -6.89 4.31
N ALA A 120 -2.73 -7.48 3.12
CA ALA A 120 -2.28 -8.81 2.79
C ALA A 120 -1.23 -8.72 1.68
N CYS A 121 -0.01 -9.12 1.97
CA CYS A 121 1.13 -9.01 1.06
C CYS A 121 1.86 -10.35 0.98
N ASN A 122 2.17 -10.83 -0.22
CA ASN A 122 3.19 -11.85 -0.37
C ASN A 122 4.58 -11.30 -0.06
N ASP A 123 5.51 -12.17 0.33
CA ASP A 123 6.93 -11.83 0.33
C ASP A 123 7.51 -11.80 -1.10
N VAL A 124 8.72 -11.26 -1.25
CA VAL A 124 9.39 -11.15 -2.56
C VAL A 124 9.49 -12.51 -3.28
N THR A 125 9.67 -13.60 -2.51
CA THR A 125 9.86 -14.95 -3.06
C THR A 125 8.59 -15.50 -3.68
N VAL A 126 7.44 -15.25 -3.06
CA VAL A 126 6.13 -15.63 -3.60
C VAL A 126 5.70 -14.63 -4.69
N SER A 127 5.86 -13.31 -4.48
CA SER A 127 5.46 -12.28 -5.46
C SER A 127 6.09 -12.49 -6.84
N ARG A 128 7.39 -12.79 -6.91
CA ARG A 128 8.11 -13.00 -8.20
C ARG A 128 7.58 -14.18 -9.03
N ARG A 129 6.87 -15.14 -8.41
CA ARG A 129 6.26 -16.28 -9.12
C ARG A 129 5.03 -15.84 -9.93
N TYR A 130 4.36 -14.77 -9.50
CA TYR A 130 3.12 -14.28 -10.10
C TYR A 130 3.33 -13.00 -10.92
N ILE A 131 4.34 -12.20 -10.60
CA ILE A 131 4.64 -10.94 -11.28
C ILE A 131 6.09 -10.96 -11.78
N PRO A 132 6.33 -11.24 -13.07
CA PRO A 132 7.68 -11.34 -13.65
C PRO A 132 8.52 -10.06 -13.50
N ASP A 133 7.87 -8.90 -13.36
CA ASP A 133 8.54 -7.62 -13.18
C ASP A 133 9.07 -7.40 -11.75
N VAL A 134 8.63 -8.21 -10.77
CA VAL A 134 9.18 -8.20 -9.40
C VAL A 134 10.46 -9.01 -9.37
N LYS A 135 11.58 -8.35 -9.66
CA LYS A 135 12.89 -9.00 -9.83
C LYS A 135 13.71 -9.06 -8.54
N ASP A 136 13.50 -8.09 -7.65
CA ASP A 136 14.32 -7.87 -6.47
C ASP A 136 13.50 -7.37 -5.26
N THR A 137 14.15 -7.33 -4.11
CA THR A 137 13.57 -6.89 -2.84
C THR A 137 13.16 -5.42 -2.91
N GLU A 138 13.88 -4.58 -3.65
CA GLU A 138 13.57 -3.16 -3.85
C GLU A 138 12.26 -2.97 -4.63
N THR A 139 12.06 -3.71 -5.72
CA THR A 139 10.83 -3.66 -6.53
C THR A 139 9.64 -4.17 -5.73
N TRP A 140 9.81 -5.29 -5.00
CA TRP A 140 8.80 -5.80 -4.09
C TRP A 140 8.46 -4.80 -2.97
N ALA A 141 9.47 -4.12 -2.43
CA ALA A 141 9.27 -3.16 -1.35
C ALA A 141 8.37 -1.99 -1.77
N MET A 142 8.42 -1.56 -3.04
CA MET A 142 7.49 -0.53 -3.55
C MET A 142 6.03 -0.99 -3.43
N MET A 143 5.74 -2.25 -3.75
CA MET A 143 4.39 -2.82 -3.65
C MET A 143 3.91 -2.90 -2.19
N VAL A 144 4.79 -3.28 -1.27
CA VAL A 144 4.40 -3.32 0.15
C VAL A 144 4.22 -1.91 0.73
N VAL A 145 5.06 -0.95 0.33
CA VAL A 145 4.92 0.45 0.75
C VAL A 145 3.64 1.07 0.17
N HIS A 146 3.22 0.66 -1.04
CA HIS A 146 1.92 1.01 -1.61
C HIS A 146 0.78 0.56 -0.71
N GLU A 147 0.74 -0.72 -0.33
CA GLU A 147 -0.31 -1.23 0.57
C GLU A 147 -0.26 -0.57 1.95
N GLN A 148 0.93 -0.33 2.50
CA GLN A 148 1.07 0.41 3.75
C GLN A 148 0.53 1.84 3.65
N PHE A 149 0.59 2.47 2.49
CA PHE A 149 -0.02 3.77 2.29
C PHE A 149 -1.55 3.70 2.20
N HIS A 150 -2.12 2.65 1.61
CA HIS A 150 -3.56 2.37 1.77
C HIS A 150 -3.96 2.18 3.24
N GLN A 151 -3.15 1.51 4.06
CA GLN A 151 -3.40 1.43 5.49
C GLN A 151 -3.42 2.83 6.15
N TYR A 152 -2.47 3.69 5.80
CA TYR A 152 -2.48 5.09 6.24
C TYR A 152 -3.77 5.82 5.85
N GLN A 153 -4.27 5.61 4.63
CA GLN A 153 -5.54 6.18 4.19
C GLN A 153 -6.70 5.70 5.07
N THR A 154 -6.79 4.39 5.36
CA THR A 154 -7.85 3.81 6.21
C THR A 154 -7.80 4.28 7.67
N ASN A 155 -6.64 4.75 8.15
CA ASN A 155 -6.52 5.38 9.46
C ASN A 155 -7.27 6.73 9.53
N HIS A 156 -7.67 7.31 8.39
CA HIS A 156 -8.52 8.49 8.32
C HIS A 156 -9.99 8.06 8.25
N LYS A 157 -10.73 8.32 9.32
CA LYS A 157 -12.14 7.89 9.45
C LYS A 157 -13.05 8.37 8.32
N PRO A 158 -12.93 9.59 7.78
CA PRO A 158 -13.72 10.02 6.63
C PRO A 158 -13.48 9.15 5.39
N PHE A 159 -12.22 8.87 5.05
CA PHE A 159 -11.86 7.98 3.95
C PHE A 159 -12.36 6.54 4.16
N GLN A 160 -12.14 5.95 5.34
CA GLN A 160 -12.63 4.61 5.68
C GLN A 160 -14.15 4.51 5.57
N LYS A 161 -14.89 5.49 6.10
CA LYS A 161 -16.35 5.54 6.01
C LYS A 161 -16.83 5.63 4.56
N ARG A 162 -16.15 6.40 3.72
CA ARG A 162 -16.45 6.47 2.28
C ARG A 162 -16.28 5.12 1.60
N ALA A 163 -15.19 4.40 1.89
CA ALA A 163 -14.95 3.06 1.35
C ALA A 163 -16.07 2.08 1.76
N ILE A 164 -16.42 2.05 3.05
CA ILE A 164 -17.50 1.20 3.58
C ILE A 164 -18.83 1.55 2.92
N ALA A 165 -19.17 2.85 2.82
CA ALA A 165 -20.42 3.29 2.20
C ALA A 165 -20.51 2.87 0.72
N MET A 166 -19.42 2.96 -0.03
CA MET A 166 -19.37 2.49 -1.43
C MET A 166 -19.62 0.97 -1.51
N LEU A 167 -19.01 0.19 -0.61
CA LEU A 167 -19.16 -1.27 -0.56
C LEU A 167 -20.58 -1.69 -0.15
N SER A 168 -21.15 -1.08 0.89
CA SER A 168 -22.48 -1.45 1.41
C SER A 168 -23.64 -0.84 0.63
N GLY A 169 -23.42 0.29 -0.06
CA GLY A 169 -24.46 1.07 -0.75
C GLY A 169 -24.78 0.61 -2.16
N GLY A 170 -24.26 -0.54 -2.62
CA GLY A 170 -24.47 -1.03 -3.98
C GLY A 170 -23.77 -0.20 -5.07
N GLN A 171 -22.84 0.67 -4.69
CA GLN A 171 -22.07 1.54 -5.60
C GLN A 171 -20.67 0.96 -5.90
N TYR A 172 -20.44 -0.30 -5.53
CA TYR A 172 -19.20 -1.01 -5.82
C TYR A 172 -19.25 -1.68 -7.18
N LEU A 173 -18.22 -1.44 -7.98
CA LEU A 173 -17.88 -2.24 -9.15
C LEU A 173 -16.53 -2.92 -8.91
N SER A 174 -16.41 -4.18 -9.35
CA SER A 174 -15.12 -4.87 -9.34
C SER A 174 -14.15 -4.21 -10.31
N HIS A 175 -12.85 -4.42 -10.10
CA HIS A 175 -11.82 -3.88 -10.99
C HIS A 175 -11.97 -4.43 -12.42
N ASP A 176 -12.40 -5.69 -12.56
CA ASP A 176 -12.66 -6.31 -13.86
C ASP A 176 -13.88 -5.69 -14.57
N SER A 177 -14.93 -5.34 -13.83
CA SER A 177 -16.05 -4.59 -14.42
C SER A 177 -15.61 -3.23 -14.96
N ILE A 178 -14.76 -2.50 -14.24
CA ILE A 178 -14.22 -1.21 -14.71
C ILE A 178 -13.34 -1.38 -15.95
N ARG A 179 -12.46 -2.40 -15.94
CA ARG A 179 -11.63 -2.76 -17.10
C ARG A 179 -12.49 -3.12 -18.31
N ALA A 180 -13.57 -3.87 -18.11
CA ALA A 180 -14.50 -4.24 -19.15
C ALA A 180 -15.21 -3.01 -19.74
N ILE A 181 -15.68 -2.07 -18.90
CA ILE A 181 -16.27 -0.80 -19.36
C ILE A 181 -15.29 -0.04 -20.26
N TYR A 182 -14.04 0.10 -19.82
CA TYR A 182 -13.00 0.81 -20.58
C TYR A 182 -12.66 0.10 -21.91
N ASN A 183 -12.56 -1.22 -21.91
CA ASN A 183 -12.16 -1.97 -23.11
C ASN A 183 -13.29 -2.12 -24.12
N ALA A 184 -14.53 -2.31 -23.66
CA ALA A 184 -15.67 -2.62 -24.53
C ALA A 184 -16.37 -1.37 -25.09
N ASN A 185 -16.12 -0.18 -24.55
CA ASN A 185 -16.77 1.06 -24.98
C ASN A 185 -15.76 2.06 -25.59
N PRO A 186 -15.63 2.14 -26.92
CA PRO A 186 -14.67 3.01 -27.59
C PRO A 186 -14.86 4.50 -27.28
N ALA A 187 -16.10 4.97 -27.14
CA ALA A 187 -16.40 6.37 -26.83
C ALA A 187 -15.96 6.71 -25.40
N PHE A 188 -16.25 5.83 -24.45
CA PHE A 188 -15.81 5.96 -23.06
C PHE A 188 -14.27 5.97 -22.98
N LYS A 189 -13.61 5.00 -23.62
CA LYS A 189 -12.15 4.90 -23.71
C LYS A 189 -11.52 6.17 -24.26
N LYS A 190 -12.06 6.69 -25.38
CA LYS A 190 -11.58 7.92 -26.01
C LYS A 190 -11.67 9.10 -25.06
N ALA A 191 -12.80 9.29 -24.40
CA ALA A 191 -12.99 10.38 -23.45
C ALA A 191 -12.03 10.28 -22.25
N VAL A 192 -11.88 9.10 -21.66
CA VAL A 192 -10.93 8.84 -20.56
C VAL A 192 -9.47 9.13 -20.98
N ASN A 193 -9.08 8.74 -22.19
CA ASN A 193 -7.74 9.04 -22.70
C ASN A 193 -7.52 10.54 -22.91
N GLN A 194 -8.52 11.24 -23.46
CA GLN A 194 -8.48 12.70 -23.62
C GLN A 194 -8.37 13.43 -22.28
N GLU A 195 -9.05 12.96 -21.23
CA GLU A 195 -8.87 13.50 -19.87
C GLU A 195 -7.39 13.39 -19.44
N ASN A 196 -6.77 12.23 -19.64
CA ASN A 196 -5.38 12.02 -19.25
C ASN A 196 -4.39 12.84 -20.09
N ASP A 197 -4.61 12.93 -21.40
CA ASP A 197 -3.77 13.74 -22.28
C ASP A 197 -3.79 15.21 -21.85
N LEU A 198 -4.96 15.75 -21.47
CA LEU A 198 -5.07 17.10 -20.92
C LEU A 198 -4.31 17.27 -19.61
N LEU A 199 -4.36 16.29 -18.69
CA LEU A 199 -3.56 16.32 -17.45
C LEU A 199 -2.06 16.36 -17.76
N LEU A 200 -1.59 15.51 -18.68
CA LEU A 200 -0.18 15.46 -19.07
C LEU A 200 0.28 16.76 -19.72
N VAL A 201 -0.52 17.38 -20.59
CA VAL A 201 -0.20 18.67 -21.20
C VAL A 201 -0.20 19.78 -20.14
N CYS A 202 -1.13 19.78 -19.18
CA CYS A 202 -1.11 20.71 -18.05
C CYS A 202 0.20 20.62 -17.24
N LEU A 203 0.68 19.40 -16.98
CA LEU A 203 1.94 19.16 -16.27
C LEU A 203 3.15 19.77 -17.00
N GLN A 204 3.10 19.88 -18.33
CA GLN A 204 4.16 20.48 -19.17
C GLN A 204 3.92 21.96 -19.50
N THR A 205 2.82 22.56 -19.05
CA THR A 205 2.42 23.93 -19.41
C THR A 205 2.54 24.87 -18.22
N ASP A 206 3.21 26.01 -18.36
CA ASP A 206 3.38 26.98 -17.27
C ASP A 206 2.41 28.17 -17.35
N ARG A 207 1.84 28.41 -18.54
CA ARG A 207 0.90 29.51 -18.74
C ARG A 207 -0.43 29.20 -18.08
N LYS A 208 -0.73 29.89 -16.98
CA LYS A 208 -1.96 29.70 -16.19
C LYS A 208 -3.24 29.69 -17.03
N THR A 209 -3.42 30.63 -17.95
CA THR A 209 -4.65 30.70 -18.77
C THR A 209 -4.83 29.48 -19.68
N ALA A 210 -3.74 28.88 -20.16
CA ALA A 210 -3.80 27.64 -20.92
C ALA A 210 -4.17 26.46 -20.01
N ILE A 211 -3.61 26.39 -18.80
CA ILE A 211 -3.99 25.38 -17.80
C ILE A 211 -5.48 25.50 -17.45
N ASP A 212 -5.96 26.70 -17.16
CA ASP A 212 -7.37 26.95 -16.80
C ASP A 212 -8.31 26.48 -17.93
N SER A 213 -7.95 26.74 -19.19
CA SER A 213 -8.70 26.29 -20.37
C SER A 213 -8.72 24.77 -20.49
N MET A 214 -7.58 24.10 -20.31
CA MET A 214 -7.47 22.64 -20.38
C MET A 214 -8.22 21.95 -19.23
N LEU A 215 -8.15 22.50 -18.01
CA LEU A 215 -8.91 22.00 -16.87
C LEU A 215 -10.42 22.14 -17.10
N THR A 216 -10.86 23.25 -17.68
CA THR A 216 -12.27 23.44 -18.07
C THR A 216 -12.71 22.38 -19.09
N GLN A 217 -11.87 22.11 -20.09
CA GLN A 217 -12.13 21.06 -21.08
C GLN A 217 -12.17 19.66 -20.46
N LEU A 218 -11.22 19.35 -19.56
CA LEU A 218 -11.15 18.08 -18.85
C LEU A 218 -12.43 17.83 -18.05
N LEU A 219 -12.85 18.82 -17.24
CA LEU A 219 -14.06 18.71 -16.42
C LEU A 219 -15.30 18.53 -17.29
N ARG A 220 -15.38 19.22 -18.44
CA ARG A 220 -16.47 19.05 -19.40
C ARG A 220 -16.51 17.62 -19.94
N ILE A 221 -15.39 17.09 -20.43
CA ILE A 221 -15.31 15.71 -20.97
C ILE A 221 -15.71 14.69 -19.90
N ARG A 222 -15.19 14.83 -18.69
CA ARG A 222 -15.52 13.97 -17.56
C ARG A 222 -17.02 13.97 -17.25
N ASN A 223 -17.60 15.15 -17.10
CA ASN A 223 -19.01 15.32 -16.76
C ASN A 223 -19.92 14.76 -17.85
N GLU A 224 -19.61 15.03 -19.13
CA GLU A 224 -20.34 14.48 -20.27
C GLU A 224 -20.27 12.94 -20.32
N ARG A 225 -19.07 12.36 -20.09
CA ARG A 225 -18.86 10.91 -20.08
C ARG A 225 -19.63 10.23 -18.94
N LEU A 226 -19.49 10.73 -17.71
CA LEU A 226 -20.14 10.17 -16.52
C LEU A 226 -21.66 10.30 -16.61
N ALA A 227 -22.19 11.44 -17.08
CA ALA A 227 -23.62 11.63 -17.29
C ALA A 227 -24.17 10.68 -18.36
N SER A 228 -23.43 10.49 -19.47
CA SER A 228 -23.81 9.56 -20.53
C SER A 228 -23.84 8.11 -20.03
N TYR A 229 -22.83 7.70 -19.25
CA TYR A 229 -22.78 6.37 -18.64
C TYR A 229 -23.95 6.14 -17.67
N LYS A 230 -24.22 7.10 -16.78
CA LYS A 230 -25.34 7.04 -15.83
C LYS A 230 -26.68 6.97 -16.54
N LYS A 231 -26.86 7.75 -17.61
CA LYS A 231 -28.09 7.70 -18.43
C LYS A 231 -28.29 6.34 -19.10
N ALA A 232 -27.22 5.72 -19.59
CA ALA A 232 -27.30 4.46 -20.32
C ALA A 232 -27.48 3.23 -19.39
N THR A 233 -26.93 3.27 -18.18
CA THR A 233 -26.85 2.10 -17.29
C THR A 233 -27.67 2.24 -16.01
N GLY A 234 -28.08 3.46 -15.65
CA GLY A 234 -28.62 3.80 -14.33
C GLY A 234 -27.57 3.86 -13.22
N PHE A 235 -26.31 3.49 -13.49
CA PHE A 235 -25.25 3.41 -12.48
C PHE A 235 -24.42 4.69 -12.42
N ASP A 236 -24.23 5.21 -11.20
CA ASP A 236 -23.38 6.38 -10.98
C ASP A 236 -21.92 5.99 -10.80
N LEU A 237 -21.19 5.96 -11.92
CA LEU A 237 -19.79 5.55 -11.96
C LEU A 237 -18.86 6.52 -11.23
N SER A 238 -19.29 7.77 -11.00
CA SER A 238 -18.45 8.80 -10.36
C SER A 238 -18.02 8.41 -8.95
N VAL A 239 -18.89 7.75 -8.18
CA VAL A 239 -18.60 7.36 -6.80
C VAL A 239 -17.37 6.44 -6.73
N LYS A 240 -17.37 5.41 -7.56
CA LYS A 240 -16.28 4.42 -7.63
C LYS A 240 -15.03 5.03 -8.26
N GLU A 241 -15.15 5.71 -9.41
CA GLU A 241 -13.99 6.30 -10.09
C GLU A 241 -13.27 7.33 -9.21
N GLU A 242 -14.01 8.22 -8.56
CA GLU A 242 -13.40 9.25 -7.71
C GLU A 242 -12.78 8.66 -6.46
N PHE A 243 -13.38 7.63 -5.86
CA PHE A 243 -12.77 6.94 -4.72
C PHE A 243 -11.45 6.28 -5.13
N GLU A 244 -11.44 5.50 -6.21
CA GLU A 244 -10.24 4.82 -6.68
C GLU A 244 -9.15 5.79 -7.13
N GLN A 245 -9.50 6.90 -7.79
CA GLN A 245 -8.52 7.94 -8.12
C GLN A 245 -7.84 8.48 -6.85
N ILE A 246 -8.58 8.70 -5.76
CA ILE A 246 -8.00 9.20 -4.49
C ILE A 246 -7.20 8.13 -3.75
N ALA A 247 -7.71 6.89 -3.71
CA ALA A 247 -7.01 5.77 -3.11
C ALA A 247 -5.66 5.55 -3.81
N GLU A 248 -5.65 5.50 -5.14
CA GLU A 248 -4.46 5.16 -5.92
C GLU A 248 -3.53 6.34 -6.17
N ALA A 249 -4.03 7.57 -6.21
CA ALA A 249 -3.16 8.73 -6.43
C ALA A 249 -2.09 8.88 -5.35
N GLY A 250 -2.46 8.71 -4.08
CA GLY A 250 -1.51 8.85 -2.98
C GLY A 250 -0.50 7.70 -2.92
N THR A 251 -0.93 6.46 -3.16
CA THR A 251 -0.02 5.30 -3.21
C THR A 251 0.99 5.46 -4.34
N ARG A 252 0.52 5.80 -5.56
CA ARG A 252 1.38 6.04 -6.74
C ARG A 252 2.30 7.24 -6.56
N TYR A 253 1.85 8.28 -5.84
CA TYR A 253 2.68 9.42 -5.49
C TYR A 253 3.85 9.02 -4.58
N ILE A 254 3.60 8.16 -3.59
CA ILE A 254 4.67 7.61 -2.75
C ILE A 254 5.59 6.67 -3.52
N GLU A 255 5.05 5.80 -4.38
CA GLU A 255 5.85 4.95 -5.27
C GLU A 255 6.79 5.78 -6.13
N TYR A 256 6.26 6.82 -6.79
CA TYR A 256 7.03 7.70 -7.65
C TYR A 256 8.25 8.30 -6.94
N HIS A 257 8.01 8.88 -5.75
CA HIS A 257 9.09 9.51 -4.98
C HIS A 257 10.07 8.48 -4.43
N LEU A 258 9.56 7.34 -3.96
CA LEU A 258 10.40 6.21 -3.53
C LEU A 258 11.31 5.73 -4.66
N SER A 259 10.77 5.48 -5.86
CA SER A 259 11.55 5.06 -7.03
C SER A 259 12.61 6.08 -7.43
N ASN A 260 12.26 7.37 -7.41
CA ASN A 260 13.17 8.45 -7.78
C ASN A 260 14.30 8.67 -6.77
N ASP A 261 14.02 8.40 -5.49
CA ASP A 261 14.94 8.65 -4.39
C ASP A 261 15.72 7.41 -3.92
N PHE A 262 15.43 6.20 -4.42
CA PHE A 262 16.15 4.97 -4.06
C PHE A 262 17.68 5.10 -4.14
N LYS A 263 18.18 5.77 -5.17
CA LYS A 263 19.62 6.04 -5.37
C LYS A 263 20.26 6.89 -4.25
N LYS A 264 19.45 7.63 -3.49
CA LYS A 264 19.87 8.46 -2.36
C LYS A 264 19.78 7.71 -1.03
N TYR A 265 19.08 6.57 -1.00
CA TYR A 265 18.81 5.86 0.24
C TYR A 265 20.01 4.99 0.64
N PRO A 266 20.37 4.97 1.94
CA PRO A 266 21.49 4.17 2.40
C PRO A 266 21.22 2.69 2.17
N VAL A 267 22.25 1.97 1.74
CA VAL A 267 22.23 0.51 1.65
C VAL A 267 22.12 -0.07 3.05
N ASP A 268 21.24 -1.06 3.27
CA ASP A 268 21.21 -1.82 4.53
C ASP A 268 22.22 -2.98 4.47
N PRO A 269 23.38 -2.87 5.15
CA PRO A 269 24.41 -3.91 5.09
C PRO A 269 23.96 -5.22 5.75
N ARG A 270 23.01 -5.16 6.70
CA ARG A 270 22.51 -6.35 7.39
C ARG A 270 21.53 -7.10 6.52
N LEU A 271 20.76 -6.41 5.69
CA LEU A 271 19.90 -7.04 4.69
C LEU A 271 20.74 -7.60 3.54
N ALA A 272 21.71 -6.84 3.02
CA ALA A 272 22.60 -7.28 1.95
C ALA A 272 23.39 -8.55 2.27
N ALA A 273 23.72 -8.77 3.54
CA ALA A 273 24.42 -9.97 3.98
C ALA A 273 23.58 -11.26 3.91
N VAL A 274 22.25 -11.17 3.87
CA VAL A 274 21.36 -12.33 4.05
C VAL A 274 20.24 -12.45 3.01
N ASP A 275 19.87 -11.37 2.33
CA ASP A 275 18.82 -11.36 1.31
C ASP A 275 19.44 -11.34 -0.09
N THR A 276 19.48 -12.48 -0.76
CA THR A 276 20.03 -12.61 -2.12
C THR A 276 19.24 -11.82 -3.16
N SER A 277 17.98 -11.50 -2.88
CA SER A 277 17.13 -10.68 -3.75
C SER A 277 17.33 -9.18 -3.54
N TYR A 278 18.08 -8.76 -2.51
CA TYR A 278 18.39 -7.36 -2.31
C TYR A 278 19.64 -6.97 -3.10
N HIS A 279 19.53 -5.91 -3.91
CA HIS A 279 20.58 -5.49 -4.83
C HIS A 279 21.15 -4.11 -4.52
N ALA A 280 21.00 -3.65 -3.26
CA ALA A 280 21.56 -2.41 -2.76
C ALA A 280 21.19 -1.20 -3.64
N ASN A 281 19.93 -1.13 -4.04
CA ASN A 281 19.31 -0.06 -4.84
C ASN A 281 19.88 0.09 -6.26
N ARG A 282 20.76 -0.83 -6.72
CA ARG A 282 21.43 -0.71 -8.03
C ARG A 282 20.46 -0.67 -9.20
N GLY A 283 19.32 -1.37 -9.11
CA GLY A 283 18.28 -1.38 -10.14
C GLY A 283 17.63 0.00 -10.38
N PHE A 284 17.76 0.94 -9.44
CA PHE A 284 17.17 2.28 -9.51
C PHE A 284 18.19 3.38 -9.79
N ALA A 285 19.46 3.05 -10.05
CA ALA A 285 20.52 4.04 -10.26
C ALA A 285 20.19 5.01 -11.41
N ASN A 286 19.59 4.47 -12.49
CA ASN A 286 19.20 5.22 -13.68
C ASN A 286 17.69 5.40 -13.81
N TYR A 287 16.92 5.17 -12.73
CA TYR A 287 15.47 5.29 -12.78
C TYR A 287 15.06 6.71 -13.23
N SER A 288 14.11 6.74 -14.15
CA SER A 288 13.40 7.91 -14.62
C SER A 288 11.90 7.61 -14.71
N LEU A 289 11.08 8.65 -14.59
CA LEU A 289 9.65 8.49 -14.79
C LEU A 289 9.35 8.12 -16.25
N GLU A 290 10.09 8.70 -17.18
CA GLU A 290 9.87 8.63 -18.62
C GLU A 290 10.22 7.27 -19.22
N HIS A 291 11.13 6.49 -18.61
CA HIS A 291 11.51 5.17 -19.11
C HIS A 291 10.95 4.05 -18.23
N GLU A 292 11.32 4.01 -16.94
CA GLU A 292 10.95 2.94 -16.02
C GLU A 292 9.59 3.19 -15.35
N GLY A 293 9.27 4.45 -15.03
CA GLY A 293 8.07 4.85 -14.30
C GLY A 293 6.81 5.00 -15.14
N GLN A 294 6.82 4.60 -16.42
CA GLN A 294 5.72 4.84 -17.36
C GLN A 294 4.38 4.25 -16.89
N TYR A 295 4.43 3.13 -16.16
CA TYR A 295 3.25 2.46 -15.60
C TYR A 295 2.45 3.34 -14.62
N LEU A 296 3.08 4.38 -14.05
CA LEU A 296 2.43 5.30 -13.10
C LEU A 296 1.46 6.26 -13.80
N TYR A 297 1.75 6.66 -15.05
CA TYR A 297 1.03 7.75 -15.72
C TYR A 297 0.45 7.42 -17.08
N LYS A 298 0.86 6.31 -17.71
CA LYS A 298 0.31 5.87 -18.99
C LYS A 298 -1.05 5.22 -18.81
N MET A 299 -1.92 5.43 -19.79
CA MET A 299 -3.28 4.90 -19.78
C MET A 299 -3.30 3.40 -20.03
N GLY A 300 -4.19 2.72 -19.31
CA GLY A 300 -4.49 1.31 -19.44
C GLY A 300 -5.92 1.01 -19.01
N ALA A 301 -6.30 -0.27 -18.97
CA ALA A 301 -7.64 -0.68 -18.56
C ALA A 301 -7.97 -0.32 -17.09
N THR A 302 -6.95 -0.11 -16.27
CA THR A 302 -7.04 0.45 -14.91
C THR A 302 -6.77 1.95 -14.92
N TYR A 303 -7.50 2.68 -15.76
CA TYR A 303 -7.24 4.09 -16.07
C TYR A 303 -7.26 5.04 -14.87
N TYR A 304 -8.02 4.72 -13.82
CA TYR A 304 -8.16 5.56 -12.63
C TYR A 304 -6.83 5.71 -11.86
N TYR A 305 -5.89 4.76 -11.98
CA TYR A 305 -4.53 4.89 -11.46
C TYR A 305 -3.80 6.06 -12.10
N ALA A 306 -3.76 6.10 -13.44
CA ALA A 306 -3.07 7.14 -14.19
C ALA A 306 -3.77 8.50 -14.02
N LEU A 307 -5.11 8.54 -14.07
CA LEU A 307 -5.86 9.76 -13.81
C LEU A 307 -5.60 10.30 -12.41
N GLY A 308 -5.60 9.45 -11.39
CA GLY A 308 -5.31 9.83 -10.01
C GLY A 308 -3.89 10.37 -9.85
N PHE A 309 -2.88 9.62 -10.32
CA PHE A 309 -1.48 10.01 -10.25
C PHE A 309 -1.16 11.31 -10.99
N ASN A 310 -1.70 11.49 -12.19
CA ASN A 310 -1.50 12.74 -12.94
C ASN A 310 -2.27 13.90 -12.31
N SER A 311 -3.44 13.65 -11.70
CA SER A 311 -4.19 14.68 -10.98
C SER A 311 -3.47 15.17 -9.74
N ILE A 312 -2.92 14.29 -8.89
CA ILE A 312 -2.20 14.71 -7.66
C ILE A 312 -0.93 15.49 -7.98
N ARG A 313 -0.20 15.10 -9.04
CA ARG A 313 0.95 15.87 -9.54
C ARG A 313 0.54 17.25 -10.03
N LEU A 314 -0.61 17.35 -10.70
CA LEU A 314 -1.10 18.65 -11.17
C LEU A 314 -1.54 19.53 -10.00
N VAL A 315 -2.24 18.97 -9.00
CA VAL A 315 -2.60 19.67 -7.76
C VAL A 315 -1.34 20.20 -7.06
N GLU A 316 -0.27 19.40 -6.98
CA GLU A 316 1.02 19.83 -6.45
C GLU A 316 1.66 20.95 -7.30
N LYS A 317 1.71 20.79 -8.63
CA LYS A 317 2.22 21.83 -9.55
C LYS A 317 1.50 23.17 -9.38
N LEU A 318 0.19 23.12 -9.13
CA LEU A 318 -0.64 24.30 -8.93
C LEU A 318 -0.51 24.92 -7.52
N GLY A 319 0.30 24.32 -6.65
CA GLY A 319 0.51 24.80 -5.27
C GLY A 319 -0.73 24.65 -4.39
N ILE A 320 -1.67 23.79 -4.74
CA ILE A 320 -2.90 23.58 -3.97
C ILE A 320 -2.57 22.65 -2.79
N PRO A 321 -2.76 23.08 -1.53
CA PRO A 321 -2.51 22.21 -0.37
C PRO A 321 -3.53 21.05 -0.35
N PHE A 322 -3.03 19.81 -0.37
CA PHE A 322 -3.90 18.61 -0.41
C PHE A 322 -3.62 17.56 0.66
N LYS A 323 -2.38 17.45 1.16
CA LYS A 323 -1.92 16.32 1.99
C LYS A 323 -2.72 16.15 3.29
N ASP A 324 -3.15 17.26 3.91
CA ASP A 324 -3.96 17.25 5.13
C ASP A 324 -5.47 17.11 4.88
N ARG A 325 -5.91 17.31 3.63
CA ARG A 325 -7.34 17.36 3.25
C ARG A 325 -7.81 16.08 2.58
N MET A 326 -6.97 15.49 1.73
CA MET A 326 -7.32 14.42 0.79
C MET A 326 -8.01 13.20 1.43
N TYR A 327 -7.64 12.85 2.67
CA TYR A 327 -8.23 11.74 3.40
C TYR A 327 -9.07 12.16 4.62
N ALA A 328 -9.01 13.45 4.98
CA ALA A 328 -9.78 14.04 6.08
C ALA A 328 -11.13 14.61 5.62
N GLU A 329 -11.26 15.00 4.36
CA GLU A 329 -12.50 15.47 3.77
C GLU A 329 -13.32 14.28 3.22
N PRO A 330 -14.56 14.07 3.67
CA PRO A 330 -15.35 12.87 3.33
C PRO A 330 -15.69 12.78 1.84
N ASP A 331 -15.70 13.90 1.13
CA ASP A 331 -16.16 14.04 -0.24
C ASP A 331 -15.07 14.61 -1.17
N TYR A 332 -13.81 14.51 -0.76
CA TYR A 332 -12.65 14.96 -1.54
C TYR A 332 -12.60 14.26 -2.89
N SER A 333 -12.50 15.02 -3.98
CA SER A 333 -12.24 14.49 -5.32
C SER A 333 -11.43 15.48 -6.14
N PHE A 334 -10.62 14.99 -7.08
CA PHE A 334 -9.86 15.86 -7.98
C PHE A 334 -10.80 16.74 -8.83
N THR A 335 -11.99 16.25 -9.18
CA THR A 335 -13.04 17.03 -9.86
C THR A 335 -13.37 18.30 -9.07
N LYS A 336 -13.72 18.17 -7.79
CA LYS A 336 -14.05 19.31 -6.92
C LYS A 336 -12.86 20.23 -6.69
N VAL A 337 -11.66 19.67 -6.58
CA VAL A 337 -10.42 20.46 -6.42
C VAL A 337 -10.17 21.32 -7.66
N PHE A 338 -10.27 20.76 -8.87
CA PHE A 338 -10.10 21.54 -10.10
C PHE A 338 -11.22 22.57 -10.30
N GLU A 339 -12.47 22.24 -9.95
CA GLU A 339 -13.56 23.23 -9.97
C GLU A 339 -13.33 24.39 -9.00
N ALA A 340 -12.88 24.12 -7.78
CA ALA A 340 -12.55 25.14 -6.80
C ALA A 340 -11.35 26.00 -7.23
N TYR A 341 -10.36 25.39 -7.92
CA TYR A 341 -9.21 26.09 -8.49
C TYR A 341 -9.66 27.13 -9.52
N LEU A 342 -10.50 26.71 -10.48
CA LEU A 342 -11.03 27.58 -11.53
C LEU A 342 -11.91 28.70 -10.95
N LYS A 343 -12.60 28.43 -9.84
CA LYS A 343 -13.41 29.41 -9.10
C LYS A 343 -12.61 30.28 -8.11
N LYS A 344 -11.29 30.04 -7.96
CA LYS A 344 -10.39 30.71 -7.01
C LYS A 344 -10.86 30.59 -5.54
N ARG A 345 -11.22 29.38 -5.11
CA ARG A 345 -11.78 29.10 -3.76
C ARG A 345 -10.85 28.21 -2.90
N PHE A 346 -9.62 28.65 -2.66
CA PHE A 346 -8.65 27.94 -1.82
C PHE A 346 -7.97 28.82 -0.80
#